data_AF-A0A7V8BFX4-F1
#
_entry.id   AF-A0A7V8BFX4-F1
#
_cell.length_a   1.000
_cell.length_b   1.000
_cell.length_c   1.000
_cell.angle_alpha   90.00
_cell.angle_beta   90.00
_cell.angle_gamma   90.00
#
_symmetry.space_group_name_H-M   'P 1'
#
loop_
_entity.id
_entity.type
_entity.pdbx_description
1 polymer ?
#
loop_
_entity_poly.entity_id
_entity_poly.type
_entity_poly.pdbx_seq_one_letter_code
_entity_poly.pdbx_strand_id
1 'polypeptide(L)'
;MTPQDSNEKPLTVLQLTAALQEVMPGILEGFYEQVLEPRITRLIDERQMEFYTSYVEPRFQKIIDERQMEFYTSHVEPRFQKMLRIQLASFYDDYIELRVDDKISTSLQEFRNEMNMRFDDLYKKFEDLQQEYVFSNHHLRRLDLRLEGVEKRLSLVENHLRRLKPPLNS
;
A
#
# COMPACT_ATOMS: atom_id res chain seq x y z
N MET A 1 -20.66 93.30 61.05
CA MET A 1 -20.49 92.66 59.74
C MET A 1 -19.01 92.43 59.51
N THR A 2 -18.58 91.20 59.68
CA THR A 2 -17.36 90.61 59.09
C THR A 2 -17.58 89.10 59.05
N PRO A 3 -17.14 88.40 58.00
CA PRO A 3 -17.71 87.11 57.59
C PRO A 3 -17.14 85.97 58.44
N GLN A 4 -18.00 85.01 58.82
CA GLN A 4 -17.57 83.73 59.38
C GLN A 4 -16.77 82.98 58.32
N ASP A 5 -15.50 82.77 58.63
CA ASP A 5 -14.55 81.99 57.85
C ASP A 5 -14.84 80.49 58.10
N SER A 6 -15.78 79.91 57.35
CA SER A 6 -16.07 78.47 57.40
C SER A 6 -15.09 77.72 56.50
N ASN A 7 -13.84 77.65 56.95
CA ASN A 7 -12.80 76.85 56.32
C ASN A 7 -12.91 75.39 56.80
N GLU A 8 -14.02 74.73 56.47
CA GLU A 8 -14.20 73.30 56.73
C GLU A 8 -13.41 72.51 55.69
N LYS A 9 -12.23 72.01 56.08
CA LYS A 9 -11.51 71.02 55.28
C LYS A 9 -12.43 69.83 55.03
N PRO A 10 -12.58 69.36 53.78
CA PRO A 10 -13.39 68.18 53.49
C PRO A 10 -12.84 66.99 54.29
N LEU A 11 -13.71 66.34 55.06
CA LEU A 11 -13.32 65.17 55.85
C LEU A 11 -12.75 64.11 54.90
N THR A 12 -11.62 63.53 55.28
CA THR A 12 -11.08 62.37 54.59
C THR A 12 -12.02 61.18 54.75
N VAL A 13 -11.98 60.22 53.83
CA VAL A 13 -12.83 59.01 53.89
C VAL A 13 -12.74 58.31 55.25
N LEU A 14 -11.54 58.29 55.85
CA LEU A 14 -11.28 57.76 57.20
C LEU A 14 -11.96 58.55 58.32
N GLN A 15 -12.04 59.88 58.19
CA GLN A 15 -12.70 60.74 59.18
C GLN A 15 -14.23 60.66 59.04
N LEU A 16 -14.75 60.53 57.81
CA LEU A 16 -16.17 60.32 57.53
C LEU A 16 -16.64 58.94 58.00
N THR A 17 -15.85 57.89 57.77
CA THR A 17 -16.18 56.55 58.28
C THR A 17 -16.13 56.51 59.80
N ALA A 18 -15.14 57.14 60.44
CA ALA A 18 -15.08 57.23 61.90
C ALA A 18 -16.30 57.97 62.50
N ALA A 19 -16.70 59.10 61.91
CA ALA A 19 -17.88 59.86 62.35
C ALA A 19 -19.19 59.09 62.13
N LEU A 20 -19.33 58.38 61.00
CA LEU A 20 -20.50 57.54 60.72
C LEU A 20 -20.56 56.29 61.62
N GLN A 21 -19.41 55.76 62.04
CA GLN A 21 -19.31 54.63 62.96
C GLN A 21 -19.82 54.98 64.36
N GLU A 22 -19.57 56.22 64.83
CA GLU A 22 -20.08 56.72 66.11
C GLU A 22 -21.58 57.03 66.07
N VAL A 23 -22.10 57.49 64.93
CA VAL A 23 -23.48 58.00 64.84
C VAL A 23 -24.47 56.94 64.37
N MET A 24 -24.10 56.04 63.44
CA MET A 24 -24.99 55.01 62.87
C MET A 24 -24.23 53.73 62.48
N PRO A 25 -23.75 52.94 63.45
CA PRO A 25 -22.91 51.76 63.19
C PRO A 25 -23.57 50.72 62.27
N GLY A 26 -24.88 50.50 62.38
CA GLY A 26 -25.60 49.52 61.55
C GLY A 26 -25.71 49.89 60.05
N ILE A 27 -25.56 51.17 59.69
CA ILE A 27 -25.56 51.60 58.28
C ILE A 27 -24.21 51.30 57.61
N LEU A 28 -23.11 51.49 58.34
CA LEU A 28 -21.77 51.14 57.84
C LEU A 28 -21.58 49.63 57.74
N GLU A 29 -22.08 48.89 58.73
CA GLU A 29 -22.11 47.42 58.71
C GLU A 29 -22.93 46.91 57.52
N GLY A 30 -24.16 47.42 57.33
CA GLY A 30 -24.99 47.08 56.18
C GLY A 30 -24.37 47.45 54.83
N PHE A 31 -23.67 48.59 54.72
CA PHE A 31 -22.96 48.96 53.48
C PHE A 31 -21.75 48.05 53.22
N TYR A 32 -21.01 47.68 54.26
CA TYR A 32 -19.90 46.76 54.15
C TYR A 32 -20.38 45.37 53.69
N GLU A 33 -21.35 44.78 54.39
CA GLU A 33 -21.86 43.44 54.11
C GLU A 33 -22.64 43.35 52.80
N GLN A 34 -23.45 44.36 52.46
CA GLN A 34 -24.35 44.27 51.30
C GLN A 34 -23.70 44.79 50.01
N VAL A 35 -22.66 45.63 50.11
CA VAL A 35 -22.09 46.33 48.94
C VAL A 35 -20.61 46.08 48.76
N LEU A 36 -19.78 46.33 49.78
CA LEU A 36 -18.32 46.23 49.63
C LEU A 36 -17.84 44.78 49.61
N GLU A 37 -18.26 43.95 50.57
CA GLU A 37 -17.85 42.55 50.68
C GLU A 37 -18.23 41.74 49.42
N PRO A 38 -19.47 41.82 48.88
CA PRO A 38 -19.82 41.08 47.67
C PRO A 38 -19.03 41.56 46.45
N ARG A 39 -18.70 42.85 46.37
CA ARG A 39 -17.95 43.42 45.24
C ARG A 39 -16.48 43.04 45.29
N ILE A 40 -15.87 43.07 46.47
CA ILE A 40 -14.48 42.63 46.67
C ILE A 40 -14.37 41.13 46.38
N THR A 41 -15.32 40.33 46.87
CA THR A 41 -15.37 38.88 46.60
C THR A 41 -15.43 38.59 45.10
N ARG A 42 -16.34 39.24 44.36
CA ARG A 42 -16.42 39.09 42.89
C ARG A 42 -15.12 39.47 42.19
N LEU A 43 -14.48 40.57 42.59
CA LEU A 43 -13.21 40.99 41.99
C LEU A 43 -12.08 39.99 42.27
N ILE A 44 -12.07 39.38 43.46
CA ILE A 44 -11.12 38.31 43.80
C ILE A 44 -11.38 37.09 42.93
N ASP A 45 -12.64 36.66 42.80
CA ASP A 45 -13.02 35.51 41.97
C ASP A 45 -12.68 35.73 40.49
N GLU A 46 -13.00 36.91 39.95
CA GLU A 46 -12.67 37.29 38.57
C GLU A 46 -11.16 37.24 38.32
N ARG A 47 -10.36 37.79 39.24
CA ARG A 47 -8.89 37.78 39.12
C ARG A 47 -8.31 36.37 39.24
N GLN A 48 -8.87 35.54 40.13
CA GLN A 48 -8.45 34.15 40.26
C GLN A 48 -8.80 33.36 39.00
N MET A 49 -9.98 33.56 38.44
CA MET A 49 -10.40 32.93 37.19
C MET A 49 -9.56 33.38 36.00
N GLU A 50 -9.26 34.68 35.90
CA GLU A 50 -8.37 35.21 34.86
C GLU A 50 -6.98 34.60 34.97
N PHE A 51 -6.39 34.55 36.17
CA PHE A 51 -5.09 33.91 36.39
C PHE A 51 -5.12 32.42 36.03
N TYR A 52 -6.15 31.70 36.45
CA TYR A 52 -6.28 30.27 36.17
C TYR A 52 -6.38 30.02 34.66
N THR A 53 -7.30 30.70 33.97
CA THR A 53 -7.59 30.48 32.54
C THR A 53 -6.50 31.01 31.62
N SER A 54 -5.89 32.14 31.93
CA SER A 54 -4.88 32.76 31.07
C SER A 54 -3.47 32.20 31.29
N TYR A 55 -3.18 31.71 32.49
CA TYR A 55 -1.82 31.34 32.87
C TYR A 55 -1.68 29.88 33.28
N VAL A 56 -2.52 29.39 34.20
CA VAL A 56 -2.37 28.04 34.77
C VAL A 56 -2.79 26.98 33.76
N GLU A 57 -4.03 27.04 33.28
CA GLU A 57 -4.65 26.04 32.41
C GLU A 57 -3.82 25.82 31.12
N PRO A 58 -3.40 26.84 30.36
CA PRO A 58 -2.67 26.61 29.10
C PRO A 58 -1.29 25.97 29.31
N ARG A 59 -0.64 26.27 30.45
CA ARG A 59 0.67 25.69 30.79
C ARG A 59 0.54 24.23 31.19
N PHE A 60 -0.45 23.91 32.01
CA PHE A 60 -0.73 22.53 32.38
C PHE A 60 -1.13 21.70 31.17
N GLN A 61 -2.01 22.22 30.32
CA GLN A 61 -2.41 21.52 29.10
C GLN A 61 -1.21 21.25 28.19
N LYS A 62 -0.35 22.25 27.99
CA LYS A 62 0.89 22.08 27.22
C LYS A 62 1.78 20.96 27.77
N ILE A 63 1.96 20.87 29.08
CA ILE A 63 2.75 19.81 29.71
C ILE A 63 2.10 18.43 29.49
N ILE A 64 0.77 18.35 29.57
CA ILE A 64 0.02 17.12 29.32
C ILE A 64 0.25 16.68 27.87
N ASP A 65 0.07 17.58 26.91
CA ASP A 65 0.22 17.31 25.48
C ASP A 65 1.65 16.85 25.15
N GLU A 66 2.66 17.54 25.68
CA GLU A 66 4.07 17.20 25.50
C GLU A 66 4.37 15.78 26.02
N ARG A 67 3.89 15.44 27.22
CA ARG A 67 4.10 14.11 27.80
C ARG A 67 3.36 13.01 27.05
N GLN A 68 2.15 13.28 26.55
CA GLN A 68 1.41 12.33 25.74
C GLN A 68 2.13 12.05 24.43
N MET A 69 2.63 13.08 23.76
CA MET A 69 3.40 12.93 22.52
C MET A 69 4.72 12.21 22.75
N GLU A 70 5.44 12.54 23.82
CA GLU A 70 6.66 11.82 24.20
C GLU A 70 6.37 10.33 24.44
N PHE A 71 5.31 10.01 25.20
CA PHE A 71 4.93 8.62 25.44
C PHE A 71 4.57 7.87 24.14
N TYR A 72 3.77 8.49 23.27
CA TYR A 72 3.40 7.89 21.99
C TYR A 72 4.63 7.59 21.13
N THR A 73 5.50 8.58 20.94
CA THR A 73 6.69 8.47 20.09
C THR A 73 7.75 7.52 20.64
N SER A 74 7.92 7.47 21.96
CA SER A 74 8.95 6.63 22.58
C SER A 74 8.50 5.19 22.86
N HIS A 75 7.21 4.95 23.10
CA HIS A 75 6.73 3.64 23.54
C HIS A 75 5.72 2.99 22.60
N VAL A 76 4.76 3.76 22.08
CA VAL A 76 3.67 3.20 21.27
C VAL A 76 4.15 2.95 19.85
N GLU A 77 4.68 4.00 19.22
CA GLU A 77 5.07 3.97 17.81
C GLU A 77 6.17 2.92 17.51
N PRO A 78 7.26 2.80 18.27
CA PRO A 78 8.29 1.80 17.99
C PRO A 78 7.79 0.36 18.13
N ARG A 79 6.90 0.11 19.11
CA ARG A 79 6.30 -1.21 19.30
C ARG A 79 5.36 -1.56 18.17
N PHE A 80 4.54 -0.62 17.74
CA PHE A 80 3.62 -0.80 16.62
C PHE A 80 4.40 -1.03 15.31
N GLN A 81 5.42 -0.23 15.04
CA GLN A 81 6.30 -0.43 13.87
C GLN A 81 7.00 -1.79 13.90
N LYS A 82 7.50 -2.23 15.06
CA LYS A 82 8.09 -3.56 15.20
C LYS A 82 7.08 -4.67 14.92
N MET A 83 5.86 -4.55 15.45
CA MET A 83 4.79 -5.52 15.20
C MET A 83 4.46 -5.60 13.70
N LEU A 84 4.30 -4.46 13.03
CA LEU A 84 4.04 -4.42 11.59
C LEU A 84 5.16 -5.07 10.79
N ARG A 85 6.44 -4.80 11.13
CA ARG A 85 7.58 -5.43 10.46
C ARG A 85 7.55 -6.95 10.58
N ILE A 86 7.27 -7.48 11.77
CA ILE A 86 7.19 -8.93 12.00
C ILE A 86 6.04 -9.54 11.20
N GLN A 87 4.85 -8.92 11.25
CA GLN A 87 3.68 -9.43 10.52
C GLN A 87 3.89 -9.40 9.01
N LEU A 88 4.47 -8.33 8.48
CA LEU A 88 4.79 -8.24 7.06
C LEU A 88 5.82 -9.30 6.66
N ALA A 89 6.90 -9.48 7.44
CA ALA A 89 7.89 -10.51 7.17
C ALA A 89 7.25 -11.91 7.12
N SER A 90 6.45 -12.27 8.14
CA SER A 90 5.74 -13.57 8.13
C SER A 90 4.80 -13.72 6.94
N PHE A 91 4.14 -12.65 6.50
CA PHE A 91 3.28 -12.72 5.33
C PHE A 91 4.08 -12.98 4.04
N TYR A 92 5.22 -12.32 3.86
CA TYR A 92 6.07 -12.56 2.70
C TYR A 92 6.65 -13.98 2.70
N ASP A 93 7.25 -14.40 3.82
CA ASP A 93 7.92 -15.70 3.93
C ASP A 93 6.89 -16.85 3.85
N ASP A 94 5.82 -16.80 4.64
CA ASP A 94 4.87 -17.93 4.73
C ASP A 94 3.92 -18.01 3.54
N TYR A 95 3.49 -16.84 3.02
CA TYR A 95 2.43 -16.81 2.01
C TYR A 95 2.97 -16.61 0.61
N ILE A 96 3.89 -15.67 0.41
CA ILE A 96 4.36 -15.36 -0.94
C ILE A 96 5.41 -16.38 -1.36
N GLU A 97 6.49 -16.55 -0.60
CA GLU A 97 7.59 -17.45 -0.98
C GLU A 97 7.07 -18.88 -1.17
N LEU A 98 6.47 -19.48 -0.13
CA LEU A 98 6.03 -20.88 -0.20
C LEU A 98 4.94 -21.13 -1.25
N ARG A 99 3.84 -20.37 -1.27
CA ARG A 99 2.72 -20.70 -2.16
C ARG A 99 2.94 -20.28 -3.60
N VAL A 100 3.62 -19.17 -3.84
CA VAL A 100 3.87 -18.71 -5.21
C VAL A 100 4.93 -19.59 -5.84
N ASP A 101 6.02 -19.88 -5.13
CA ASP A 101 7.08 -20.74 -5.67
C ASP A 101 6.58 -22.16 -5.90
N ASP A 102 5.81 -22.75 -4.97
CA ASP A 102 5.27 -24.10 -5.16
C ASP A 102 4.34 -24.18 -6.38
N LYS A 103 3.46 -23.17 -6.55
CA LYS A 103 2.53 -23.15 -7.69
C LYS A 103 3.25 -22.93 -9.01
N ILE A 104 4.21 -22.01 -9.05
CA ILE A 104 4.99 -21.74 -10.27
C ILE A 104 5.84 -22.96 -10.60
N SER A 105 6.53 -23.54 -9.62
CA SER A 105 7.36 -24.73 -9.79
C SER A 105 6.54 -25.90 -10.33
N THR A 106 5.37 -26.17 -9.73
CA THR A 106 4.47 -27.23 -10.20
C THR A 106 4.00 -26.97 -11.63
N SER A 107 3.54 -25.76 -11.94
CA SER A 107 3.07 -25.41 -13.28
C SER A 107 4.18 -25.50 -14.34
N LEU A 108 5.40 -25.08 -14.01
CA LEU A 108 6.56 -25.21 -14.89
C LEU A 108 6.92 -26.68 -15.13
N GLN A 109 6.84 -27.51 -14.10
CA GLN A 109 7.12 -28.94 -14.22
C GLN A 109 6.09 -29.64 -15.10
N GLU A 110 4.80 -29.33 -14.93
CA GLU A 110 3.72 -29.84 -15.79
C GLU A 110 3.93 -29.42 -17.25
N PHE A 111 4.21 -28.13 -17.48
CA PHE A 111 4.49 -27.62 -18.81
C PHE A 111 5.70 -28.30 -19.46
N ARG A 112 6.79 -28.48 -18.70
CA ARG A 112 7.99 -29.18 -19.18
C ARG A 112 7.68 -30.61 -19.57
N ASN A 113 6.90 -31.33 -18.76
CA ASN A 113 6.50 -32.70 -19.05
C ASN A 113 5.63 -32.77 -20.30
N GLU A 114 4.67 -31.85 -20.47
CA GLU A 114 3.85 -31.77 -21.68
C GLU A 114 4.71 -31.52 -22.92
N MET A 115 5.65 -30.57 -22.86
CA MET A 115 6.56 -30.27 -23.95
C MET A 115 7.42 -31.48 -24.33
N ASN A 116 7.96 -32.19 -23.35
CA ASN A 116 8.75 -33.40 -23.60
C ASN A 116 7.92 -34.47 -24.32
N MET A 117 6.70 -34.73 -23.87
CA MET A 117 5.81 -35.70 -24.55
C MET A 117 5.52 -35.30 -26.00
N ARG A 118 5.24 -34.01 -26.24
CA ARG A 118 5.02 -33.50 -27.59
C ARG A 118 6.25 -33.63 -28.47
N PHE A 119 7.45 -33.38 -27.93
CA PHE A 119 8.69 -33.56 -28.67
C PHE A 119 8.97 -35.03 -28.97
N ASP A 120 8.75 -35.94 -28.03
CA ASP A 120 8.90 -37.38 -28.26
C ASP A 120 7.96 -37.87 -29.38
N ASP A 121 6.71 -37.39 -29.40
CA ASP A 121 5.76 -37.70 -30.46
C ASP A 121 6.18 -37.13 -31.81
N LEU A 122 6.76 -35.92 -31.83
CA LEU A 122 7.32 -35.32 -33.05
C LEU A 122 8.52 -36.12 -33.57
N TYR A 123 9.41 -36.58 -32.68
CA TYR A 123 10.55 -37.39 -33.06
C TYR A 123 10.11 -38.72 -33.68
N LYS A 124 9.13 -39.40 -33.09
CA LYS A 124 8.57 -40.63 -33.68
C LYS A 124 7.99 -40.40 -35.07
N LYS A 125 7.17 -39.36 -35.24
CA LYS A 125 6.62 -39.00 -36.56
C LYS A 125 7.71 -38.70 -37.58
N PHE A 126 8.80 -38.08 -37.15
CA PHE A 126 9.93 -37.80 -38.02
C PHE A 126 10.68 -39.09 -38.42
N GLU A 127 10.88 -40.02 -37.48
CA GLU A 127 11.45 -41.34 -37.78
C GLU A 127 10.57 -42.13 -38.76
N ASP A 128 9.25 -42.16 -38.52
CA ASP A 128 8.29 -42.81 -39.43
C ASP A 128 8.39 -42.22 -40.84
N LEU A 129 8.42 -40.88 -40.95
CA LEU A 129 8.54 -40.19 -42.23
C LEU A 129 9.87 -40.50 -42.94
N GLN A 130 10.98 -40.60 -42.19
CA GLN A 130 12.26 -41.00 -42.74
C GLN A 130 12.23 -42.44 -43.28
N GLN A 131 11.59 -43.36 -42.56
CA GLN A 131 11.43 -44.74 -43.00
C GLN A 131 10.58 -44.82 -44.28
N GLU A 132 9.45 -44.10 -44.32
CA GLU A 132 8.59 -44.02 -45.51
C GLU A 132 9.33 -43.45 -46.73
N TYR A 133 10.17 -42.44 -46.52
CA TYR A 133 11.00 -41.87 -47.57
C TYR A 133 11.98 -42.90 -48.13
N VAL A 134 12.70 -43.64 -47.26
CA VAL A 134 13.64 -44.69 -47.68
C VAL A 134 12.92 -45.79 -48.45
N PHE A 135 11.78 -46.24 -47.93
CA PHE A 135 10.95 -47.26 -48.58
C PHE A 135 10.48 -46.81 -49.97
N SER A 136 9.95 -45.59 -50.07
CA SER A 136 9.49 -45.01 -51.34
C SER A 136 10.63 -44.88 -52.35
N ASN A 137 11.81 -44.44 -51.91
CA ASN A 137 12.99 -44.33 -52.77
C ASN A 137 13.45 -45.70 -53.30
N HIS A 138 13.43 -46.73 -52.46
CA HIS A 138 13.73 -48.10 -52.90
C HIS A 138 12.69 -48.60 -53.94
N HIS A 139 11.41 -48.31 -53.72
CA HIS A 139 10.34 -48.64 -54.67
C HIS A 139 10.52 -47.94 -56.03
N LEU A 140 10.89 -46.66 -56.03
CA LEU A 140 11.17 -45.89 -57.25
C LEU A 140 12.34 -46.49 -58.02
N ARG A 141 13.47 -46.76 -57.37
CA ARG A 141 14.63 -47.40 -58.03
C ARG A 141 14.29 -48.74 -58.67
N ARG A 142 13.43 -49.53 -58.02
CA ARG A 142 12.97 -50.81 -58.59
C ARG A 142 12.09 -50.59 -59.82
N LEU A 143 11.27 -49.55 -59.84
CA LEU A 143 10.48 -49.19 -61.02
C LEU A 143 11.38 -48.72 -62.16
N ASP A 144 12.39 -47.91 -61.88
CA ASP A 144 13.38 -47.45 -62.88
C ASP A 144 14.07 -48.63 -63.55
N LEU A 145 14.58 -49.60 -62.77
CA LEU A 145 15.20 -50.81 -63.32
C LEU A 145 14.24 -51.64 -64.18
N ARG A 146 12.96 -51.73 -63.80
CA ARG A 146 11.94 -52.43 -64.58
C ARG A 146 11.63 -51.69 -65.88
N LEU A 147 11.54 -50.36 -65.84
CA LEU A 147 11.34 -49.51 -67.01
C LEU A 147 12.50 -49.65 -67.99
N GLU A 148 13.74 -49.57 -67.52
CA GLU A 148 14.94 -49.77 -68.35
C GLU A 148 14.93 -51.16 -69.02
N GLY A 149 14.51 -52.19 -68.29
CA GLY A 149 14.33 -53.53 -68.86
C GLY A 149 13.25 -53.61 -69.94
N VAL A 150 12.14 -52.88 -69.77
CA VAL A 150 11.08 -52.79 -70.79
C VAL A 150 11.55 -52.02 -72.01
N GLU A 151 12.26 -50.90 -71.83
CA GLU A 151 12.83 -50.10 -72.91
C GLU A 151 13.80 -50.93 -73.76
N LYS A 152 14.73 -51.67 -73.14
CA LYS A 152 15.65 -52.57 -73.85
C LYS A 152 14.89 -53.61 -74.69
N ARG A 153 13.84 -54.21 -74.13
CA ARG A 153 13.02 -55.21 -74.83
C ARG A 153 12.26 -54.58 -76.00
N LEU A 154 11.70 -53.38 -75.83
CA LEU A 154 11.05 -52.63 -76.90
C LEU A 154 12.02 -52.32 -78.03
N SER A 155 13.22 -51.82 -77.72
CA SER A 155 14.24 -51.54 -78.74
C SER A 155 14.64 -52.79 -79.53
N LEU A 156 14.72 -53.96 -78.88
CA LEU A 156 14.97 -55.23 -79.58
C LEU A 156 13.82 -55.60 -80.52
N VAL A 157 12.57 -55.48 -80.07
CA VAL A 157 11.38 -55.74 -80.88
C VAL A 157 11.30 -54.78 -82.07
N GLU A 158 11.53 -53.49 -81.86
CA GLU A 158 11.57 -52.48 -82.92
C GLU A 158 12.64 -52.79 -83.97
N ASN A 159 13.84 -53.17 -83.53
CA ASN A 159 14.92 -53.59 -84.42
C ASN A 159 14.54 -54.85 -85.22
N HIS A 160 13.88 -55.82 -84.60
CA HIS A 160 13.41 -57.02 -85.27
C HIS A 160 12.34 -56.69 -86.32
N LEU A 161 11.37 -55.83 -85.98
CA LEU A 161 10.35 -55.35 -86.91
C LEU A 161 10.96 -54.58 -88.11
N ARG A 162 11.98 -53.75 -87.88
CA ARG A 162 12.70 -53.07 -88.96
C ARG A 162 13.38 -54.04 -89.93
N ARG A 163 13.91 -55.16 -89.43
CA ARG A 163 14.53 -56.20 -90.26
C ARG A 163 13.50 -57.01 -91.04
N LEU A 164 12.31 -57.21 -90.48
CA LEU A 164 11.21 -57.92 -91.13
C LEU A 164 10.45 -57.07 -92.15
N LYS A 165 10.50 -55.73 -92.04
CA LYS A 165 9.99 -54.84 -93.08
C LYS A 165 10.92 -54.91 -94.31
N PRO A 166 10.49 -55.42 -95.47
CA PRO A 166 11.26 -55.30 -96.70
C PRO A 166 11.44 -53.80 -97.02
N PRO A 167 12.50 -53.40 -97.72
CA PRO A 167 12.50 -52.07 -98.33
C PRO A 167 11.28 -51.99 -99.24
N LEU A 168 10.38 -51.05 -98.95
CA LEU A 168 9.46 -50.54 -99.96
C LEU A 168 10.34 -49.87 -101.01
N ASN A 169 10.83 -50.66 -101.97
CA ASN A 169 11.40 -50.16 -103.20
C ASN A 169 10.29 -49.39 -103.91
N SER A 170 10.54 -48.08 -104.08
CA SER A 170 10.28 -47.27 -105.28
C SER A 170 9.17 -47.71 -106.22
#